data_AF-A0A9Q1E5U5-F1
#
_entry.id   AF-A0A9Q1E5U5-F1
#
_cell.length_a   1.000
_cell.length_b   1.000
_cell.length_c   1.000
_cell.angle_alpha   90.00
_cell.angle_beta   90.00
_cell.angle_gamma   90.00
#
_symmetry.space_group_name_H-M   'P 1'
#
loop_
_entity.id
_entity.type
_entity.pdbx_description
1 polymer ?
#
loop_
_entity_poly.entity_id
_entity_poly.type
_entity_poly.pdbx_seq_one_letter_code
_entity_poly.pdbx_strand_id
1 'polypeptide(L)'
;MNIKCCDSNRCNIEHPPALPDTPNGRKCFTCVSVSDCTVTLGCLGPEDRCITYSGTVDGQSSTVKGCASQSVCSGNVNSRLREVVIDHSCCEGDMCNNALRIGQSILFLLLVPLASFILFN
;
A
#
# COMPACT_ATOMS: atom_id res chain seq x y z
N MET A 1 5.03 -1.85 -13.91
CA MET A 1 4.24 -2.79 -14.76
C MET A 1 3.10 -2.02 -15.41
N ASN A 2 3.01 -1.98 -16.74
CA ASN A 2 1.93 -1.29 -17.45
C ASN A 2 0.80 -2.28 -17.76
N ILE A 3 -0.43 -1.97 -17.37
CA ILE A 3 -1.59 -2.81 -17.67
C ILE A 3 -2.58 -2.03 -18.54
N LYS A 4 -2.93 -2.61 -19.68
CA LYS A 4 -3.95 -2.10 -20.60
C LYS A 4 -5.03 -3.16 -20.74
N CYS A 5 -6.26 -2.81 -20.38
CA CYS A 5 -7.42 -3.64 -20.59
C CYS A 5 -8.16 -3.19 -21.86
N CYS A 6 -8.76 -4.12 -22.58
CA CYS A 6 -9.53 -3.86 -23.79
C CYS A 6 -10.59 -4.95 -23.97
N ASP A 7 -11.67 -4.65 -24.70
CA ASP A 7 -12.90 -5.44 -24.74
C ASP A 7 -13.29 -5.92 -26.16
N SER A 8 -12.47 -5.64 -27.17
CA SER A 8 -12.68 -6.12 -28.55
C SER A 8 -11.85 -7.37 -28.88
N ASN A 9 -12.26 -8.10 -29.92
CA ASN A 9 -11.53 -9.30 -30.38
C ASN A 9 -10.09 -8.95 -30.75
N ARG A 10 -9.14 -9.75 -30.23
CA ARG A 10 -7.69 -9.57 -30.46
C ARG A 10 -7.23 -8.13 -30.22
N CYS A 11 -7.67 -7.47 -29.15
CA CYS A 11 -7.24 -6.10 -28.84
C CYS A 11 -5.87 -6.02 -28.16
N ASN A 12 -5.35 -7.15 -27.67
CA ASN A 12 -4.09 -7.29 -26.94
C ASN A 12 -2.90 -7.71 -27.83
N ILE A 13 -2.93 -7.36 -29.12
CA ILE A 13 -1.87 -7.71 -30.11
C ILE A 13 -0.58 -6.91 -29.87
N GLU A 14 -0.72 -5.70 -29.33
CA GLU A 14 0.40 -4.82 -29.03
C GLU A 14 0.75 -4.84 -27.55
N HIS A 15 2.05 -4.79 -27.26
CA HIS A 15 2.51 -4.60 -25.91
C HIS A 15 2.30 -3.15 -25.49
N PRO A 16 1.82 -2.90 -24.26
CA PRO A 16 1.80 -1.55 -23.72
C PRO A 16 3.21 -0.95 -23.73
N PRO A 17 3.37 0.35 -23.96
CA PRO A 17 4.67 1.00 -23.86
C PRO A 17 5.24 0.85 -22.44
N ALA A 18 6.56 0.85 -22.33
CA ALA A 18 7.22 0.90 -21.03
C ALA A 18 6.80 2.17 -20.27
N LEU A 19 6.65 2.06 -18.95
CA LEU A 19 6.40 3.23 -18.12
C LEU A 19 7.71 3.98 -17.89
N PRO A 20 7.66 5.29 -17.63
CA PRO A 20 8.84 6.02 -17.19
C PRO A 20 9.37 5.44 -15.88
N ASP A 21 10.66 5.14 -15.83
CA ASP A 21 11.35 4.66 -14.61
C ASP A 21 12.06 5.80 -13.87
N THR A 22 11.70 7.04 -14.17
CA THR A 22 12.24 8.23 -13.51
C THR A 22 11.64 8.38 -12.11
N PRO A 23 12.45 8.67 -11.07
CA PRO A 23 11.93 8.96 -9.74
C PRO A 23 10.89 10.08 -9.79
N ASN A 24 9.73 9.86 -9.18
CA ASN A 24 8.62 10.83 -9.17
C ASN A 24 8.55 11.65 -7.87
N GLY A 25 9.49 11.43 -6.94
CA GLY A 25 9.59 12.14 -5.66
C GLY A 25 8.79 11.51 -4.52
N ARG A 26 7.83 10.63 -4.81
CA ARG A 26 7.04 9.93 -3.79
C ARG A 26 7.83 8.82 -3.12
N LYS A 27 7.57 8.59 -1.84
CA LYS A 27 8.19 7.51 -1.06
C LYS A 27 7.14 6.66 -0.37
N CYS A 28 7.34 5.35 -0.35
CA CYS A 28 6.47 4.38 0.33
C CYS A 28 7.30 3.36 1.10
N PHE A 29 6.69 2.67 2.06
CA PHE A 29 7.31 1.48 2.64
C PHE A 29 7.23 0.29 1.68
N THR A 30 8.23 -0.59 1.72
CA THR A 30 8.30 -1.86 1.01
C THR A 30 8.75 -2.98 1.95
N CYS A 31 8.54 -4.23 1.54
CA CYS A 31 8.98 -5.41 2.28
C CYS A 31 10.20 -6.05 1.62
N VAL A 32 11.28 -6.24 2.38
CA VAL A 32 12.46 -7.00 1.96
C VAL A 32 12.39 -8.46 2.42
N SER A 33 11.57 -8.74 3.43
CA SER A 33 11.23 -10.08 3.90
C SER A 33 9.78 -10.10 4.38
N VAL A 34 9.25 -11.29 4.70
CA VAL A 34 7.87 -11.45 5.21
C VAL A 34 7.63 -10.61 6.48
N SER A 35 8.65 -10.41 7.31
CA SER A 35 8.55 -9.67 8.57
C SER A 35 9.07 -8.23 8.50
N ASP A 36 10.00 -7.93 7.59
CA ASP A 36 10.55 -6.58 7.43
C ASP A 36 9.87 -5.83 6.28
N CYS A 37 8.92 -4.98 6.65
CA CYS A 37 8.14 -4.09 5.80
C CYS A 37 8.35 -2.60 6.13
N THR A 38 9.55 -2.26 6.61
CA THR A 38 9.90 -0.91 7.10
C THR A 38 10.90 -0.19 6.20
N VAL A 39 11.37 -0.84 5.13
CA VAL A 39 12.31 -0.26 4.18
C VAL A 39 11.61 0.79 3.33
N THR A 40 12.28 1.91 3.06
CA THR A 40 11.76 2.97 2.19
C THR A 40 12.07 2.67 0.72
N LEU A 41 11.07 2.84 -0.12
CA LEU A 41 11.13 2.73 -1.58
C LEU A 41 10.80 4.08 -2.20
N GLY A 42 11.64 4.56 -3.12
CA GLY A 42 11.33 5.70 -3.98
C GLY A 42 10.49 5.25 -5.16
N CYS A 43 9.36 5.90 -5.39
CA CYS A 43 8.43 5.53 -6.45
C CYS A 43 8.86 6.11 -7.80
N LEU A 44 8.46 5.43 -8.88
CA LEU A 44 8.86 5.75 -10.24
C LEU A 44 7.65 6.10 -11.11
N GLY A 45 7.86 7.00 -12.08
CA GLY A 45 6.88 7.34 -13.11
C GLY A 45 5.47 7.60 -12.54
N PRO A 46 4.44 6.85 -12.98
CA PRO A 46 3.04 7.09 -12.60
C PRO A 46 2.66 6.51 -11.22
N GLU A 47 3.60 5.98 -10.45
CA GLU A 47 3.31 5.39 -9.14
C GLU A 47 3.05 6.49 -8.10
N ASP A 48 1.82 6.97 -8.08
CA ASP A 48 1.34 8.12 -7.32
C ASP A 48 0.64 7.73 -6.00
N ARG A 49 0.78 6.49 -5.54
CA ARG A 49 0.17 5.98 -4.29
C ARG A 49 1.06 4.97 -3.61
N CYS A 50 0.89 4.84 -2.30
CA CYS A 50 1.43 3.69 -1.58
C CYS A 50 0.36 2.60 -1.48
N ILE A 51 0.79 1.36 -1.59
CA ILE A 51 -0.08 0.18 -1.53
C ILE A 51 0.36 -0.76 -0.41
N THR A 52 -0.60 -1.45 0.20
CA THR A 52 -0.41 -2.59 1.08
C THR A 52 -1.34 -3.71 0.65
N TYR A 53 -0.81 -4.91 0.47
CA TYR A 53 -1.59 -6.13 0.33
C TYR A 53 -1.36 -7.01 1.55
N SER A 54 -2.43 -7.60 2.06
CA SER A 54 -2.37 -8.59 3.13
C SER A 54 -3.22 -9.78 2.76
N GLY A 55 -2.67 -10.98 2.95
CA GLY A 55 -3.37 -12.22 2.65
C GLY A 55 -2.80 -13.39 3.44
N THR A 56 -3.47 -14.52 3.34
CA THR A 56 -3.01 -15.78 3.93
C THR A 56 -2.66 -16.74 2.79
N VAL A 57 -1.42 -17.21 2.76
CA VAL A 57 -0.93 -18.23 1.82
C VAL A 57 -0.46 -19.41 2.64
N ASP A 58 -0.99 -20.61 2.37
CA ASP A 58 -0.66 -21.85 3.10
C ASP A 58 -0.80 -21.73 4.64
N GLY A 59 -1.79 -20.96 5.10
CA GLY A 59 -2.04 -20.73 6.53
C GLY A 59 -1.15 -19.66 7.18
N GLN A 60 -0.19 -19.09 6.45
CA GLN A 60 0.68 -18.02 6.92
C GLN A 60 0.21 -16.66 6.41
N SER A 61 0.01 -15.71 7.34
CA SER A 61 -0.28 -14.33 6.98
C SER A 61 0.98 -13.68 6.39
N SER A 62 0.82 -13.09 5.20
CA SER A 62 1.87 -12.37 4.49
C SER A 62 1.39 -10.95 4.19
N THR A 63 2.31 -10.00 4.23
CA THR A 63 2.08 -8.61 3.86
C THR A 63 3.12 -8.19 2.84
N VAL A 64 2.68 -7.53 1.78
CA VAL A 64 3.58 -6.86 0.83
C VAL A 64 3.18 -5.39 0.71
N LYS A 65 4.17 -4.54 0.51
CA LYS A 65 4.00 -3.08 0.40
C LYS A 65 4.80 -2.54 -0.77
N GLY A 66 4.41 -1.38 -1.27
CA GLY A 66 5.19 -0.69 -2.29
C GLY A 66 4.51 0.55 -2.83
N CYS A 67 4.91 0.92 -4.04
CA CYS A 67 4.33 1.99 -4.82
C CYS A 67 3.32 1.42 -5.84
N ALA A 68 2.27 2.19 -6.15
CA ALA A 68 1.26 1.82 -7.13
C ALA A 68 0.71 3.07 -7.82
N SER A 69 0.15 2.89 -9.02
CA SER A 69 -0.65 3.93 -9.67
C SER A 69 -2.10 3.89 -9.19
N GLN A 70 -2.82 4.99 -9.35
CA GLN A 70 -4.27 5.06 -9.09
C GLN A 70 -5.09 3.98 -9.83
N SER A 71 -4.67 3.60 -11.04
CA SER A 71 -5.34 2.53 -11.80
C SER A 71 -5.21 1.17 -11.14
N VAL A 72 -4.06 0.86 -10.52
CA VAL A 72 -3.86 -0.37 -9.74
C VAL A 72 -4.70 -0.32 -8.47
N CYS A 73 -4.70 0.81 -7.77
CA CYS A 73 -5.46 1.01 -6.52
C CYS A 73 -6.98 0.97 -6.69
N SER A 74 -7.49 1.31 -7.87
CA SER A 74 -8.92 1.21 -8.19
C SER A 74 -9.35 -0.20 -8.60
N GLY A 75 -8.40 -1.12 -8.79
CA GLY A 75 -8.65 -2.48 -9.26
C GLY A 75 -9.18 -3.40 -8.14
N ASN A 76 -10.37 -3.98 -8.32
CA ASN A 76 -10.89 -4.98 -7.39
C ASN A 76 -10.24 -6.36 -7.60
N VAL A 77 -9.11 -6.62 -6.91
CA VAL A 77 -8.38 -7.90 -6.96
C VAL A 77 -9.20 -9.08 -6.42
N ASN A 78 -10.13 -8.82 -5.48
CA ASN A 78 -10.99 -9.83 -4.84
C ASN A 78 -11.92 -10.59 -5.79
N SER A 79 -12.13 -10.12 -7.03
CA SER A 79 -13.12 -10.70 -7.94
C SER A 79 -12.65 -11.91 -8.76
N ARG A 80 -11.35 -12.25 -8.75
CA ARG A 80 -10.79 -13.26 -9.68
C ARG A 80 -10.02 -14.42 -9.03
N LEU A 81 -9.62 -14.32 -7.77
CA LEU A 81 -8.90 -15.38 -7.05
C LEU A 81 -9.83 -15.95 -5.97
N ARG A 82 -10.71 -16.89 -6.36
CA ARG A 82 -11.71 -17.54 -5.48
C ARG A 82 -11.13 -18.23 -4.23
N GLU A 83 -9.81 -18.40 -4.16
CA GLU A 83 -9.11 -19.19 -3.13
C GLU A 83 -8.17 -18.35 -2.26
N VAL A 84 -7.94 -17.07 -2.60
CA VAL A 84 -7.05 -16.18 -1.82
C VAL A 84 -7.83 -14.91 -1.47
N VAL A 85 -8.17 -14.75 -0.19
CA VAL A 85 -8.65 -13.46 0.33
C VAL A 85 -7.43 -12.54 0.42
N ILE A 86 -7.30 -11.65 -0.56
CA ILE A 86 -6.25 -10.64 -0.61
C ILE A 86 -6.91 -9.29 -0.33
N ASP A 87 -6.78 -8.83 0.91
CA ASP A 87 -7.14 -7.44 1.20
C ASP A 87 -6.06 -6.51 0.65
N HIS A 88 -6.48 -5.38 0.11
CA HIS A 88 -5.55 -4.37 -0.38
C HIS A 88 -6.03 -2.98 -0.01
N SER A 89 -5.08 -2.13 0.34
CA SER A 89 -5.33 -0.74 0.66
C SER A 89 -4.33 0.15 -0.07
N CYS A 90 -4.80 1.30 -0.52
CA CYS A 90 -3.97 2.35 -1.06
C CYS A 90 -4.19 3.66 -0.33
N CYS A 91 -3.16 4.48 -0.28
CA CYS A 91 -3.20 5.81 0.31
C CYS A 91 -2.34 6.80 -0.48
N GLU A 92 -2.66 8.09 -0.30
CA GLU A 92 -1.87 9.20 -0.84
C GLU A 92 -1.00 9.81 0.26
N GLY A 93 0.14 10.36 -0.14
CA GLY A 93 1.15 10.93 0.77
C GLY A 93 2.33 10.00 0.98
N ASP A 94 3.45 10.59 1.38
CA ASP A 94 4.69 9.84 1.61
C ASP A 94 4.56 8.92 2.84
N MET A 95 5.02 7.69 2.68
CA MET A 95 5.10 6.68 3.73
C MET A 95 3.74 6.38 4.41
N CYS A 96 2.62 6.71 3.75
CA CYS A 96 1.28 6.57 4.31
C CYS A 96 0.89 5.10 4.55
N ASN A 97 1.53 4.16 3.84
CA ASN A 97 1.40 2.72 4.06
C ASN A 97 2.22 2.23 5.27
N ASN A 98 2.43 3.10 6.25
CA ASN A 98 3.01 2.71 7.52
C ASN A 98 2.05 1.76 8.25
N ALA A 99 2.56 0.59 8.63
CA ALA A 99 1.83 -0.27 9.55
C ALA A 99 2.19 0.19 10.97
N LEU A 100 1.64 1.33 11.41
CA LEU A 100 1.65 1.64 12.82
C LEU A 100 0.77 0.59 13.53
N ARG A 101 1.38 -0.53 13.94
CA ARG A 101 0.90 -1.36 15.06
C ARG A 101 1.15 -0.65 16.39
N ILE A 102 0.99 0.66 16.42
CA ILE A 102 0.90 1.38 17.67
C ILE A 102 -0.56 1.25 18.05
N GLY A 103 -0.81 0.34 19.00
CA GLY A 103 -2.07 0.30 19.70
C GLY A 103 -2.48 1.74 20.01
N GLN A 104 -3.73 2.05 19.67
CA GLN A 104 -4.36 3.35 19.83
C GLN A 104 -4.22 3.93 21.26
N SER A 105 -3.64 3.18 22.20
CA SER A 105 -3.30 3.57 23.58
C SER A 105 -2.28 4.71 23.74
N ILE A 106 -1.31 4.95 22.84
CA ILE A 106 -0.25 5.94 23.16
C ILE A 106 -0.75 7.39 23.10
N LEU A 107 -1.69 7.70 22.18
CA LEU A 107 -2.27 9.05 22.10
C LEU A 107 -3.18 9.34 23.31
N PHE A 108 -3.89 8.33 23.83
CA PHE A 108 -4.68 8.47 25.07
C PHE A 108 -3.80 8.57 26.33
N LEU A 109 -2.63 7.91 26.37
CA LEU A 109 -1.71 7.96 27.52
C LEU A 109 -1.11 9.36 27.75
N LEU A 110 -1.00 10.18 26.71
CA LEU A 110 -0.44 11.54 26.81
C LEU A 110 -1.50 12.61 27.12
N LEU A 111 -2.78 12.36 26.84
CA LEU A 111 -3.87 13.34 27.06
C LEU A 111 -4.39 13.35 28.51
N VAL A 112 -4.38 12.19 29.19
CA VAL A 112 -4.84 12.06 30.59
C VAL A 112 -3.98 12.84 31.60
N PRO A 113 -2.62 12.76 31.59
CA PRO A 113 -1.81 13.52 32.54
C PRO A 113 -1.86 15.04 32.30
N LEU A 114 -2.03 15.48 31.04
CA LEU A 114 -2.14 16.89 30.70
C LEU A 114 -3.44 17.52 31.22
N ALA A 115 -4.56 16.79 31.12
CA ALA A 115 -5.84 17.24 31.67
C ALA A 115 -5.83 17.34 33.20
N SER A 116 -5.20 16.38 33.89
CA SER A 116 -5.03 16.43 35.35
C SER A 116 -4.19 17.64 35.78
N PHE A 117 -3.11 17.96 35.07
CA PHE A 117 -2.28 19.12 35.40
C PHE A 117 -3.03 20.45 35.27
N ILE A 118 -3.97 20.55 34.32
CA ILE A 118 -4.79 21.75 34.09
C ILE A 118 -5.96 21.84 35.08
N LEU A 119 -6.49 20.70 35.54
CA LEU A 119 -7.63 20.64 36.47
C LEU A 119 -7.23 20.75 37.95
N PHE A 120 -5.99 20.41 38.29
CA PHE A 120 -5.46 20.41 39.67
C PHE A 120 -4.43 21.52 39.94
N ASN A 121 -4.33 22.52 39.06
CA ASN A 121 -3.54 23.75 39.22
C ASN A 121 -4.39 24.97 38.84
#